data_AF-A0A2I2ZLV4-F1
#
_entry.id   AF-A0A2I2ZLV4-F1
#
_cell.length_a   1.000
_cell.length_b   1.000
_cell.length_c   1.000
_cell.angle_alpha   90.00
_cell.angle_beta   90.00
_cell.angle_gamma   90.00
#
_symmetry.space_group_name_H-M   'P 1'
#
loop_
_entity.id
_entity.type
_entity.pdbx_description
1 polymer ?
#
loop_
_entity_poly.entity_id
_entity_poly.type
_entity_poly.pdbx_seq_one_letter_code
_entity_poly.pdbx_strand_id
1 'polypeptide(L)'
;MKWVTFISLLFLFSSAYSRGVFRRDARKKSVFLLAVARLSQRFPKAEFAEVSKLVTDLTKVHTECCHGDLLECADDRADLAKYICENQDSISSKLKECCEKPLLEKSHCLAEVENDEMPADLPSLAADFVESKDVCKNYAEAKDVFLGMFLYEYARRHPDYSVVLLLRLAKTYETTLEKCCAAADPHECYAKVFDEFKPLVEEPQNLIKQNCELFEQLGEYKFQNALLVRYTKKVPQVSTPTLVEVSRNLGKVGSKCCKHPEAKRMPCAEDYLSVVLNQLCVLHEKTPVSDRVTKCCTESLVNRRPCFSALEVDETYVPKEFNAETFTFHADICTLSEKERQIKKQTALAELVKHKPKATKEQLKTVMDDFAAFVEKCCKADDKETCFAEEGKKLVAASQAALGL
;
A
#
# COMPACT_ATOMS: atom_id res chain seq x y z
N MET A 1 22.30 3.64 -24.86
CA MET A 1 22.14 3.02 -23.52
C MET A 1 21.19 3.74 -22.56
N LYS A 2 20.64 4.94 -22.88
CA LYS A 2 19.64 5.64 -22.02
C LYS A 2 18.17 5.28 -22.29
N TRP A 3 17.86 4.50 -23.33
CA TRP A 3 16.49 4.19 -23.75
C TRP A 3 15.85 3.00 -23.01
N VAL A 4 16.65 2.03 -22.56
CA VAL A 4 16.16 0.81 -21.87
C VAL A 4 15.73 1.11 -20.42
N THR A 5 16.34 2.13 -19.81
CA THR A 5 15.98 2.62 -18.47
C THR A 5 14.71 3.48 -18.46
N PHE A 6 14.38 4.13 -19.58
CA PHE A 6 13.20 5.00 -19.69
C PHE A 6 11.90 4.20 -19.84
N ILE A 7 11.96 3.08 -20.56
CA ILE A 7 10.86 2.11 -20.66
C ILE A 7 10.60 1.45 -19.29
N SER A 8 11.63 1.23 -18.48
CA SER A 8 11.49 0.61 -17.15
C SER A 8 10.74 1.49 -16.13
N LEU A 9 10.79 2.82 -16.26
CA LEU A 9 10.07 3.75 -15.37
C LEU A 9 8.59 3.91 -15.74
N LEU A 10 8.24 3.83 -17.04
CA LEU A 10 6.85 3.71 -17.51
C LEU A 10 6.19 2.43 -16.98
N PHE A 11 6.97 1.36 -16.82
CA PHE A 11 6.51 0.12 -16.22
C PHE A 11 6.49 0.14 -14.68
N LEU A 12 7.22 0.98 -13.94
CA LEU A 12 7.25 0.80 -12.47
C LEU A 12 5.94 1.23 -11.76
N PHE A 13 5.20 2.19 -12.31
CA PHE A 13 3.84 2.50 -11.85
C PHE A 13 2.76 1.68 -12.58
N SER A 14 3.03 1.18 -13.79
CA SER A 14 2.09 0.41 -14.62
C SER A 14 2.41 -1.08 -14.81
N SER A 15 3.34 -1.71 -14.09
CA SER A 15 3.69 -3.14 -14.27
C SER A 15 3.65 -3.95 -12.98
N ALA A 16 3.95 -3.34 -11.83
CA ALA A 16 3.69 -3.98 -10.54
C ALA A 16 2.16 -4.08 -10.27
N TYR A 17 1.37 -3.18 -10.88
CA TYR A 17 -0.09 -3.26 -10.88
C TYR A 17 -0.63 -4.25 -11.93
N SER A 18 0.04 -4.38 -13.08
CA SER A 18 -0.57 -4.98 -14.30
C SER A 18 -0.37 -6.48 -14.49
N ARG A 19 0.53 -7.15 -13.76
CA ARG A 19 0.81 -8.59 -13.98
C ARG A 19 0.19 -9.57 -12.97
N GLY A 20 -0.67 -9.12 -12.05
CA GLY A 20 -1.32 -10.02 -11.10
C GLY A 20 -2.69 -9.57 -10.59
N VAL A 21 -3.36 -8.64 -11.29
CA VAL A 21 -4.56 -7.99 -10.76
C VAL A 21 -5.75 -8.05 -11.73
N PHE A 22 -5.92 -9.06 -12.60
CA PHE A 22 -7.08 -9.14 -13.51
C PHE A 22 -7.89 -10.46 -13.43
N ARG A 23 -9.11 -10.36 -12.88
CA ARG A 23 -10.30 -11.25 -12.96
C ARG A 23 -11.40 -10.23 -13.29
N ARG A 24 -12.12 -10.49 -14.38
CA ARG A 24 -12.50 -9.45 -15.34
C ARG A 24 -13.53 -8.41 -14.86
N ASP A 25 -14.54 -8.77 -14.06
CA ASP A 25 -15.68 -7.83 -13.83
C ASP A 25 -15.63 -7.06 -12.50
N ALA A 26 -15.40 -7.74 -11.37
CA ALA A 26 -15.34 -7.09 -10.05
C ALA A 26 -14.20 -6.06 -9.93
N ARG A 27 -13.12 -6.23 -10.71
CA ARG A 27 -11.96 -5.34 -10.70
C ARG A 27 -12.17 -4.09 -11.56
N LYS A 28 -12.96 -4.15 -12.63
CA LYS A 28 -13.28 -2.96 -13.45
C LYS A 28 -14.05 -1.91 -12.64
N LYS A 29 -15.04 -2.34 -11.84
CA LYS A 29 -15.77 -1.46 -10.91
C LYS A 29 -14.86 -0.87 -9.83
N SER A 30 -13.92 -1.65 -9.31
CA SER A 30 -12.96 -1.16 -8.31
C SER A 30 -11.97 -0.14 -8.89
N VAL A 31 -11.45 -0.36 -10.10
CA VAL A 31 -10.58 0.59 -10.80
C VAL A 31 -11.31 1.88 -11.12
N PHE A 32 -12.56 1.79 -11.57
CA PHE A 32 -13.42 2.95 -11.80
C PHE A 32 -13.56 3.80 -10.54
N LEU A 33 -13.93 3.21 -9.40
CA LEU A 33 -14.10 3.94 -8.14
C LEU A 33 -12.77 4.55 -7.62
N LEU A 34 -11.66 3.82 -7.74
CA LEU A 34 -10.32 4.36 -7.42
C LEU A 34 -10.02 5.61 -8.26
N ALA A 35 -10.32 5.56 -9.55
CA ALA A 35 -10.12 6.67 -10.47
C ALA A 35 -11.07 7.85 -10.16
N VAL A 36 -12.34 7.61 -9.81
CA VAL A 36 -13.26 8.67 -9.35
C VAL A 36 -12.64 9.40 -8.17
N ALA A 37 -12.28 8.68 -7.11
CA ALA A 37 -11.71 9.30 -5.91
C ALA A 37 -10.41 10.06 -6.22
N ARG A 38 -9.49 9.46 -6.99
CA ARG A 38 -8.20 10.08 -7.30
C ARG A 38 -8.35 11.32 -8.19
N LEU A 39 -9.16 11.26 -9.24
CA LEU A 39 -9.36 12.39 -10.14
C LEU A 39 -10.17 13.50 -9.47
N SER A 40 -11.10 13.19 -8.57
CA SER A 40 -11.84 14.19 -7.78
C SER A 40 -10.92 14.95 -6.82
N GLN A 41 -9.96 14.26 -6.18
CA GLN A 41 -8.92 14.92 -5.37
C GLN A 41 -8.00 15.80 -6.21
N ARG A 42 -7.65 15.35 -7.42
CA ARG A 42 -6.72 16.06 -8.29
C ARG A 42 -7.34 17.27 -8.96
N PHE A 43 -8.58 17.11 -9.40
CA PHE A 43 -9.36 18.09 -10.17
C PHE A 43 -10.62 18.49 -9.40
N PRO A 44 -10.49 19.06 -8.19
CA PRO A 44 -11.64 19.35 -7.34
C PRO A 44 -12.55 20.45 -7.89
N LYS A 45 -12.15 21.17 -8.95
CA LYS A 45 -12.98 22.17 -9.66
C LYS A 45 -13.78 21.57 -10.81
N ALA A 46 -13.37 20.41 -11.34
CA ALA A 46 -14.04 19.76 -12.44
C ALA A 46 -15.42 19.25 -12.01
N GLU A 47 -16.43 19.46 -12.84
CA GLU A 47 -17.80 18.94 -12.63
C GLU A 47 -17.82 17.41 -12.61
N PHE A 48 -18.82 16.82 -11.94
CA PHE A 48 -18.94 15.35 -11.84
C PHE A 48 -19.00 14.66 -13.21
N ALA A 49 -19.67 15.28 -14.19
CA ALA A 49 -19.76 14.76 -15.56
C ALA A 49 -18.37 14.71 -16.23
N GLU A 50 -17.56 15.75 -16.03
CA GLU A 50 -16.20 15.85 -16.56
C GLU A 50 -15.30 14.78 -15.92
N VAL A 51 -15.33 14.65 -14.59
CA VAL A 51 -14.60 13.60 -13.87
C VAL A 51 -15.05 12.22 -14.34
N SER A 52 -16.36 11.98 -14.48
CA SER A 52 -16.90 10.69 -14.92
C SER A 52 -16.42 10.29 -16.33
N LYS A 53 -16.33 11.27 -17.25
CA LYS A 53 -15.75 11.04 -18.57
C LYS A 53 -14.27 10.67 -18.47
N LEU A 54 -13.47 11.47 -17.77
CA LEU A 54 -12.03 11.21 -17.58
C LEU A 54 -11.79 9.84 -16.94
N VAL A 55 -12.59 9.45 -15.95
CA VAL A 55 -12.52 8.13 -15.32
C VAL A 55 -12.83 7.02 -16.32
N THR A 56 -13.84 7.19 -17.15
CA THR A 56 -14.24 6.20 -18.15
C THR A 56 -13.12 5.95 -19.16
N ASP A 57 -12.57 7.03 -19.71
CA ASP A 57 -11.46 7.00 -20.67
C ASP A 57 -10.20 6.41 -20.02
N LEU A 58 -9.85 6.84 -18.80
CA LEU A 58 -8.70 6.32 -18.06
C LEU A 58 -8.85 4.83 -17.71
N THR A 59 -10.07 4.39 -17.37
CA THR A 59 -10.35 2.98 -17.08
C THR A 59 -10.25 2.14 -18.36
N LYS A 60 -10.66 2.67 -19.52
CA LYS A 60 -10.46 2.02 -20.83
C LYS A 60 -8.97 1.82 -21.11
N VAL A 61 -8.18 2.90 -21.05
CA VAL A 61 -6.71 2.87 -21.21
C VAL A 61 -6.10 1.80 -20.31
N HIS A 62 -6.35 1.85 -18.99
CA HIS A 62 -5.77 0.87 -18.07
C HIS A 62 -6.22 -0.56 -18.35
N THR A 63 -7.46 -0.76 -18.78
CA THR A 63 -7.98 -2.08 -19.15
C THR A 63 -7.17 -2.64 -20.31
N GLU A 64 -7.00 -1.90 -21.39
CA GLU A 64 -6.22 -2.31 -22.58
C GLU A 64 -4.77 -2.59 -22.22
N CYS A 65 -4.11 -1.68 -21.49
CA CYS A 65 -2.71 -1.84 -21.10
C CYS A 65 -2.49 -3.12 -20.28
N CYS A 66 -3.45 -3.47 -19.41
CA CYS A 66 -3.36 -4.66 -18.56
C CYS A 66 -3.71 -5.96 -19.29
N HIS A 67 -4.52 -5.90 -20.35
CA HIS A 67 -4.81 -7.07 -21.20
C HIS A 67 -3.68 -7.36 -22.21
N GLY A 68 -2.76 -6.40 -22.41
CA GLY A 68 -1.61 -6.54 -23.31
C GLY A 68 -1.80 -5.84 -24.65
N ASP A 69 -2.89 -5.09 -24.83
CA ASP A 69 -3.23 -4.35 -26.04
C ASP A 69 -2.48 -3.01 -26.07
N LEU A 70 -1.15 -3.07 -26.11
CA LEU A 70 -0.28 -1.92 -25.85
C LEU A 70 -0.35 -0.79 -26.90
N LEU A 71 -0.74 -1.11 -28.14
CA LEU A 71 -0.90 -0.10 -29.19
C LEU A 71 -2.17 0.72 -28.95
N GLU A 72 -3.32 0.06 -28.72
CA GLU A 72 -4.58 0.72 -28.39
C GLU A 72 -4.46 1.53 -27.10
N CYS A 73 -3.90 0.92 -26.05
CA CYS A 73 -3.57 1.58 -24.79
C CYS A 73 -2.75 2.88 -24.96
N ALA A 74 -1.77 2.89 -25.88
CA ALA A 74 -0.93 4.05 -26.10
C ALA A 74 -1.66 5.15 -26.90
N ASP A 75 -2.49 4.75 -27.87
CA ASP A 75 -3.29 5.65 -28.69
C ASP A 75 -4.39 6.32 -27.86
N ASP A 76 -5.18 5.53 -27.13
CA ASP A 76 -6.21 6.02 -26.22
C ASP A 76 -5.63 6.93 -25.12
N ARG A 77 -4.41 6.63 -24.63
CA ARG A 77 -3.74 7.49 -23.66
C ARG A 77 -3.33 8.84 -24.27
N ALA A 78 -2.93 8.85 -25.54
CA ALA A 78 -2.61 10.07 -26.25
C ALA A 78 -3.86 10.94 -26.47
N ASP A 79 -4.97 10.31 -26.83
CA ASP A 79 -6.27 10.97 -26.98
C ASP A 79 -6.80 11.53 -25.65
N LEU A 80 -6.67 10.77 -24.56
CA LEU A 80 -7.01 11.27 -23.22
C LEU A 80 -6.13 12.46 -22.82
N ALA A 81 -4.82 12.40 -23.07
CA ALA A 81 -3.91 13.50 -22.78
C ALA A 81 -4.25 14.76 -23.60
N LYS A 82 -4.65 14.59 -24.86
CA LYS A 82 -5.12 15.68 -25.72
C LYS A 82 -6.41 16.28 -25.17
N TYR A 83 -7.40 15.45 -24.86
CA TYR A 83 -8.68 15.88 -24.30
C TYR A 83 -8.52 16.68 -23.00
N ILE A 84 -7.68 16.20 -22.06
CA ILE A 84 -7.39 16.92 -20.81
C ILE A 84 -6.80 18.31 -21.09
N CYS A 85 -5.96 18.44 -22.11
CA CYS A 85 -5.33 19.72 -22.44
C CYS A 85 -6.24 20.68 -23.19
N GLU A 86 -7.13 20.18 -24.03
CA GLU A 86 -8.15 20.98 -24.71
C GLU A 86 -9.20 21.52 -23.73
N ASN A 87 -9.44 20.82 -22.62
CA ASN A 87 -10.40 21.18 -21.57
C ASN A 87 -9.72 21.62 -20.25
N GLN A 88 -8.44 22.02 -20.30
CA GLN A 88 -7.65 22.24 -19.09
C GLN A 88 -8.25 23.31 -18.15
N ASP A 89 -8.87 24.35 -18.70
CA ASP A 89 -9.42 25.47 -17.94
C ASP A 89 -10.61 25.08 -17.07
N SER A 90 -11.39 24.07 -17.48
CA SER A 90 -12.49 23.51 -16.68
C SER A 90 -12.04 22.38 -15.75
N ILE A 91 -10.87 21.77 -16.00
CA ILE A 91 -10.36 20.63 -15.24
C ILE A 91 -9.48 21.09 -14.08
N SER A 92 -8.40 21.83 -14.35
CA SER A 92 -7.45 22.25 -13.32
C SER A 92 -6.48 23.33 -13.79
N SER A 93 -6.22 24.27 -12.89
CA SER A 93 -5.24 25.34 -13.11
C SER A 93 -3.79 24.84 -13.22
N LYS A 94 -3.51 23.62 -12.76
CA LYS A 94 -2.16 23.02 -12.69
C LYS A 94 -1.73 22.32 -13.99
N LEU A 95 -2.59 22.28 -15.01
CA LEU A 95 -2.35 21.52 -16.24
C LEU A 95 -1.52 22.27 -17.29
N LYS A 96 -1.41 23.60 -17.20
CA LYS A 96 -0.77 24.46 -18.21
C LYS A 96 0.64 23.99 -18.61
N GLU A 97 1.52 23.81 -17.63
CA GLU A 97 2.89 23.36 -17.88
C GLU A 97 2.97 21.96 -18.50
N CYS A 98 2.01 21.07 -18.19
CA CYS A 98 1.99 19.73 -18.77
C CYS A 98 1.57 19.76 -20.24
N CYS A 99 0.63 20.63 -20.60
CA CYS A 99 0.03 20.68 -21.93
C CYS A 99 0.95 21.26 -23.01
N GLU A 100 1.99 21.99 -22.62
CA GLU A 100 3.05 22.50 -23.50
C GLU A 100 4.12 21.45 -23.83
N LYS A 101 4.15 20.31 -23.12
CA LYS A 101 5.18 19.28 -23.31
C LYS A 101 4.92 18.38 -24.53
N PRO A 102 5.97 17.73 -25.06
CA PRO A 102 5.82 16.66 -26.06
C PRO A 102 4.97 15.50 -25.55
N LEU A 103 4.35 14.72 -26.44
CA LEU A 103 3.30 13.74 -26.10
C LEU A 103 3.60 12.80 -24.91
N LEU A 104 4.77 12.16 -24.89
CA LEU A 104 5.12 11.22 -23.81
C LEU A 104 5.38 11.95 -22.48
N GLU A 105 6.07 13.09 -22.54
CA GLU A 105 6.34 13.92 -21.36
C GLU A 105 5.07 14.57 -20.83
N LYS A 106 4.17 15.01 -21.71
CA LYS A 106 2.82 15.49 -21.41
C LYS A 106 2.05 14.42 -20.66
N SER A 107 1.96 13.21 -21.22
CA SER A 107 1.23 12.10 -20.60
C SER A 107 1.79 11.72 -19.22
N HIS A 108 3.10 11.83 -19.03
CA HIS A 108 3.72 11.62 -17.72
C HIS A 108 3.43 12.77 -16.74
N CYS A 109 3.60 14.02 -17.18
CA CYS A 109 3.30 15.20 -16.38
C CYS A 109 1.84 15.22 -15.91
N LEU A 110 0.91 14.94 -16.83
CA LEU A 110 -0.52 14.81 -16.52
C LEU A 110 -0.83 13.69 -15.53
N ALA A 111 -0.02 12.64 -15.48
CA ALA A 111 -0.15 11.55 -14.51
C ALA A 111 0.45 11.91 -13.14
N GLU A 112 1.40 12.85 -13.07
CA GLU A 112 2.08 13.27 -11.84
C GLU A 112 1.60 14.64 -11.29
N VAL A 113 0.71 15.36 -11.99
CA VAL A 113 0.28 16.71 -11.59
C VAL A 113 -0.22 16.78 -10.14
N GLU A 114 0.05 17.86 -9.44
CA GLU A 114 -0.42 18.01 -8.06
C GLU A 114 -1.94 18.24 -8.01
N ASN A 115 -2.54 18.05 -6.83
CA ASN A 115 -3.93 18.38 -6.62
C ASN A 115 -4.14 19.89 -6.78
N ASP A 116 -5.20 20.30 -7.49
CA ASP A 116 -5.57 21.71 -7.54
C ASP A 116 -6.21 22.17 -6.21
N GLU A 117 -6.35 23.46 -6.06
CA GLU A 117 -6.99 24.06 -4.90
C GLU A 117 -8.48 23.70 -4.84
N MET A 118 -8.94 23.28 -3.67
CA MET A 118 -10.35 23.02 -3.40
C MET A 118 -11.16 24.32 -3.56
N PRO A 119 -12.31 24.31 -4.27
CA PRO A 119 -13.20 25.47 -4.33
C PRO A 119 -13.66 25.91 -2.93
N ALA A 120 -13.73 27.21 -2.70
CA ALA A 120 -14.09 27.78 -1.39
C ALA A 120 -15.60 27.72 -1.10
N ASP A 121 -16.41 27.57 -2.14
CA ASP A 121 -17.88 27.74 -2.16
C ASP A 121 -18.63 26.42 -2.35
N LEU A 122 -18.03 25.29 -1.96
CA LEU A 122 -18.69 23.99 -2.04
C LEU A 122 -19.90 23.91 -1.08
N PRO A 123 -21.06 23.42 -1.57
CA PRO A 123 -22.23 23.23 -0.72
C PRO A 123 -21.97 22.17 0.36
N SER A 124 -22.78 22.22 1.43
CA SER A 124 -22.74 21.22 2.50
C SER A 124 -23.03 19.83 1.95
N LEU A 125 -22.10 18.90 2.17
CA LEU A 125 -22.29 17.50 1.79
C LEU A 125 -23.50 16.88 2.52
N ALA A 126 -23.78 17.33 3.75
CA ALA A 126 -24.91 16.82 4.52
C ALA A 126 -26.25 17.14 3.86
N ALA A 127 -26.37 18.26 3.13
CA ALA A 127 -27.61 18.66 2.48
C ALA A 127 -28.11 17.57 1.51
N ASP A 128 -27.22 17.02 0.68
CA ASP A 128 -27.57 16.07 -0.38
C ASP A 128 -27.56 14.61 0.10
N PHE A 129 -26.67 14.27 1.04
CA PHE A 129 -26.40 12.87 1.43
C PHE A 129 -26.91 12.50 2.83
N VAL A 130 -27.48 13.44 3.58
CA VAL A 130 -27.99 13.19 4.94
C VAL A 130 -29.33 13.89 5.22
N GLU A 131 -29.48 15.18 4.91
CA GLU A 131 -30.67 15.95 5.26
C GLU A 131 -31.79 15.80 4.23
N SER A 132 -31.44 15.46 2.98
CA SER A 132 -32.41 15.21 1.93
C SER A 132 -33.29 14.00 2.26
N LYS A 133 -34.61 14.17 2.10
CA LYS A 133 -35.59 13.08 2.22
C LYS A 133 -35.56 12.13 1.03
N ASP A 134 -34.91 12.54 -0.06
CA ASP A 134 -34.82 11.76 -1.29
C ASP A 134 -33.59 10.85 -1.33
N VAL A 135 -32.76 10.79 -0.28
CA VAL A 135 -31.55 9.93 -0.25
C VAL A 135 -31.84 8.48 -0.62
N CYS A 136 -32.84 7.86 0.04
CA CYS A 136 -33.21 6.47 -0.25
C CYS A 136 -33.84 6.29 -1.64
N LYS A 137 -34.57 7.29 -2.13
CA LYS A 137 -35.14 7.28 -3.47
C LYS A 137 -34.03 7.33 -4.52
N ASN A 138 -33.12 8.29 -4.40
CA ASN A 138 -31.96 8.46 -5.29
C ASN A 138 -31.05 7.22 -5.27
N TYR A 139 -30.84 6.63 -4.09
CA TYR A 139 -30.10 5.39 -3.92
C TYR A 139 -30.79 4.20 -4.62
N ALA A 140 -32.11 4.07 -4.52
CA ALA A 140 -32.86 2.98 -5.14
C ALA A 140 -32.96 3.12 -6.67
N GLU A 141 -33.20 4.35 -7.17
CA GLU A 141 -33.39 4.62 -8.60
C GLU A 141 -32.06 4.59 -9.38
N ALA A 142 -30.96 5.08 -8.79
CA ALA A 142 -29.69 5.25 -9.47
C ALA A 142 -28.47 4.96 -8.57
N LYS A 143 -28.47 3.81 -7.90
CA LYS A 143 -27.44 3.39 -6.92
C LYS A 143 -26.00 3.74 -7.33
N ASP A 144 -25.57 3.30 -8.50
CA ASP A 144 -24.17 3.47 -8.93
C ASP A 144 -23.80 4.93 -9.21
N VAL A 145 -24.74 5.72 -9.75
CA VAL A 145 -24.54 7.17 -9.98
C VAL A 145 -24.53 7.91 -8.66
N PHE A 146 -25.48 7.62 -7.77
CA PHE A 146 -25.59 8.28 -6.46
C PHE A 146 -24.36 8.01 -5.58
N LEU A 147 -23.87 6.77 -5.53
CA LEU A 147 -22.63 6.43 -4.82
C LEU A 147 -21.39 7.03 -5.50
N GLY A 148 -21.39 7.14 -6.83
CA GLY A 148 -20.34 7.83 -7.59
C GLY A 148 -20.27 9.32 -7.26
N MET A 149 -21.42 9.99 -7.20
CA MET A 149 -21.53 11.39 -6.77
C MET A 149 -21.09 11.57 -5.33
N PHE A 150 -21.52 10.70 -4.42
CA PHE A 150 -21.05 10.70 -3.03
C PHE A 150 -19.52 10.64 -2.96
N LEU A 151 -18.91 9.68 -3.67
CA LEU A 151 -17.47 9.51 -3.68
C LEU A 151 -16.75 10.73 -4.28
N TYR A 152 -17.28 11.30 -5.36
CA TYR A 152 -16.75 12.52 -5.98
C TYR A 152 -16.77 13.71 -5.01
N GLU A 153 -17.93 13.99 -4.41
CA GLU A 153 -18.11 15.12 -3.50
C GLU A 153 -17.27 14.94 -2.22
N TYR A 154 -17.19 13.73 -1.68
CA TYR A 154 -16.35 13.46 -0.51
C TYR A 154 -14.85 13.57 -0.86
N ALA A 155 -14.42 13.01 -1.99
CA ALA A 155 -13.02 13.00 -2.39
C ALA A 155 -12.47 14.40 -2.70
N ARG A 156 -13.22 15.24 -3.42
CA ARG A 156 -12.77 16.62 -3.74
C ARG A 156 -12.62 17.52 -2.51
N ARG A 157 -13.30 17.19 -1.41
CA ARG A 157 -13.22 17.90 -0.12
C ARG A 157 -12.08 17.41 0.79
N HIS A 158 -11.55 16.22 0.52
CA HIS A 158 -10.59 15.54 1.38
C HIS A 158 -9.33 15.09 0.62
N PRO A 159 -8.51 16.03 0.12
CA PRO A 159 -7.21 15.70 -0.49
C PRO A 159 -6.20 15.15 0.54
N ASP A 160 -6.47 15.32 1.83
CA ASP A 160 -5.72 14.80 2.96
C ASP A 160 -6.05 13.34 3.31
N TYR A 161 -7.09 12.76 2.70
CA TYR A 161 -7.44 11.35 2.88
C TYR A 161 -6.80 10.49 1.78
N SER A 162 -6.49 9.24 2.10
CA SER A 162 -6.07 8.28 1.07
C SER A 162 -7.24 7.88 0.18
N VAL A 163 -6.94 7.48 -1.05
CA VAL A 163 -7.96 6.98 -2.00
C VAL A 163 -8.66 5.74 -1.42
N VAL A 164 -7.91 4.84 -0.78
CA VAL A 164 -8.49 3.62 -0.19
C VAL A 164 -9.34 3.90 1.06
N LEU A 165 -9.05 4.96 1.83
CA LEU A 165 -9.94 5.43 2.90
C LEU A 165 -11.25 5.95 2.32
N LEU A 166 -11.20 6.82 1.30
CA LEU A 166 -12.40 7.35 0.64
C LEU A 166 -13.32 6.23 0.14
N LEU A 167 -12.75 5.16 -0.42
CA LEU A 167 -13.53 3.98 -0.82
C LEU A 167 -14.12 3.21 0.37
N ARG A 168 -13.41 3.12 1.50
CA ARG A 168 -13.97 2.54 2.74
C ARG A 168 -15.13 3.37 3.29
N LEU A 169 -15.04 4.69 3.23
CA LEU A 169 -16.13 5.59 3.61
C LEU A 169 -17.34 5.40 2.68
N ALA A 170 -17.14 5.38 1.36
CA ALA A 170 -18.21 5.11 0.39
C ALA A 170 -18.85 3.73 0.57
N LYS A 171 -18.06 2.70 0.90
CA LYS A 171 -18.60 1.36 1.18
C LYS A 171 -19.40 1.32 2.48
N THR A 172 -18.97 2.07 3.49
CA THR A 172 -19.70 2.21 4.76
C THR A 172 -21.00 2.93 4.53
N TYR A 173 -20.97 4.06 3.81
CA TYR A 173 -22.17 4.79 3.39
C TYR A 173 -23.17 3.89 2.63
N GLU A 174 -22.70 3.13 1.63
CA GLU A 174 -23.53 2.16 0.91
C GLU A 174 -24.19 1.15 1.87
N THR A 175 -23.42 0.57 2.79
CA THR A 175 -23.92 -0.45 3.75
C THR A 175 -24.94 0.16 4.72
N THR A 176 -24.71 1.39 5.17
CA THR A 176 -25.63 2.12 6.04
C THR A 176 -26.94 2.42 5.31
N LEU A 177 -26.89 2.83 4.04
CA LEU A 177 -28.11 3.02 3.23
C LEU A 177 -28.85 1.71 2.96
N GLU A 178 -28.16 0.61 2.66
CA GLU A 178 -28.79 -0.72 2.48
C GLU A 178 -29.60 -1.13 3.73
N LYS A 179 -29.06 -0.84 4.92
CA LYS A 179 -29.73 -1.09 6.19
C LYS A 179 -30.86 -0.09 6.48
N CYS A 180 -30.59 1.20 6.34
CA CYS A 180 -31.49 2.27 6.79
C CYS A 180 -32.67 2.49 5.85
N CYS A 181 -32.48 2.34 4.53
CA CYS A 181 -33.59 2.48 3.59
C CYS A 181 -34.64 1.38 3.68
N ALA A 182 -34.36 0.30 4.43
CA ALA A 182 -35.32 -0.75 4.78
C ALA A 182 -35.95 -0.57 6.17
N ALA A 183 -35.53 0.46 6.94
CA ALA A 183 -36.06 0.73 8.27
C ALA A 183 -37.41 1.48 8.23
N ALA A 184 -38.11 1.51 9.37
CA ALA A 184 -39.39 2.21 9.49
C ALA A 184 -39.25 3.73 9.31
N ASP A 185 -38.17 4.31 9.83
CA ASP A 185 -37.75 5.69 9.56
C ASP A 185 -36.33 5.70 8.98
N PRO A 186 -36.19 5.72 7.64
CA PRO A 186 -34.89 5.75 7.00
C PRO A 186 -34.06 6.97 7.37
N HIS A 187 -34.68 8.15 7.39
CA HIS A 187 -33.97 9.42 7.61
C HIS A 187 -33.37 9.48 9.01
N GLU A 188 -34.14 9.10 10.04
CA GLU A 188 -33.60 9.01 11.40
C GLU A 188 -32.44 7.99 11.49
N CYS A 189 -32.51 6.88 10.74
CA CYS A 189 -31.48 5.85 10.73
C CYS A 189 -30.16 6.35 10.11
N TYR A 190 -30.18 6.96 8.92
CA TYR A 190 -28.95 7.42 8.24
C TYR A 190 -28.50 8.83 8.64
N ALA A 191 -29.25 9.56 9.46
CA ALA A 191 -28.92 10.92 9.90
C ALA A 191 -27.52 11.06 10.54
N LYS A 192 -26.97 9.98 11.10
CA LYS A 192 -25.66 9.95 11.77
C LYS A 192 -24.58 9.22 10.96
N VAL A 193 -24.80 8.96 9.67
CA VAL A 193 -23.87 8.18 8.86
C VAL A 193 -22.46 8.77 8.80
N PHE A 194 -22.31 10.10 8.87
CA PHE A 194 -20.99 10.74 8.90
C PHE A 194 -20.27 10.55 10.24
N ASP A 195 -20.99 10.34 11.35
CA ASP A 195 -20.36 10.00 12.63
C ASP A 195 -19.70 8.62 12.58
N GLU A 196 -20.25 7.70 11.77
CA GLU A 196 -19.67 6.36 11.55
C GLU A 196 -18.33 6.40 10.81
N PHE A 197 -18.01 7.51 10.13
CA PHE A 197 -16.74 7.68 9.40
C PHE A 197 -15.57 7.99 10.33
N LYS A 198 -15.82 8.63 11.47
CA LYS A 198 -14.79 9.04 12.42
C LYS A 198 -13.81 7.91 12.78
N PRO A 199 -14.24 6.71 13.23
CA PRO A 199 -13.31 5.62 13.54
C PRO A 199 -12.52 5.12 12.31
N LEU A 200 -13.10 5.19 11.11
CA LEU A 200 -12.43 4.79 9.87
C LEU A 200 -11.31 5.76 9.47
N VAL A 201 -11.43 7.03 9.83
CA VAL A 201 -10.43 8.09 9.62
C VAL A 201 -9.37 8.06 10.73
N GLU A 202 -9.77 7.92 11.99
CA GLU A 202 -8.84 7.93 13.14
C GLU A 202 -7.90 6.72 13.14
N GLU A 203 -8.37 5.54 12.71
CA GLU A 203 -7.54 4.33 12.63
C GLU A 203 -6.27 4.50 11.77
N PRO A 204 -6.34 4.89 10.48
CA PRO A 204 -5.15 5.12 9.67
C PRO A 204 -4.30 6.29 10.18
N GLN A 205 -4.91 7.37 10.69
CA GLN A 205 -4.16 8.51 11.24
C GLN A 205 -3.27 8.06 12.40
N ASN A 206 -3.84 7.35 13.37
CA ASN A 206 -3.12 6.83 14.53
C ASN A 206 -2.06 5.81 14.12
N LEU A 207 -2.38 4.90 13.21
CA LEU A 207 -1.44 3.90 12.73
C LEU A 207 -0.22 4.57 12.06
N ILE A 208 -0.44 5.56 11.20
CA ILE A 208 0.62 6.24 10.46
C ILE A 208 1.47 7.09 11.41
N LYS A 209 0.84 7.82 12.33
CA LYS A 209 1.54 8.59 13.37
C LYS A 209 2.50 7.70 14.17
N GLN A 210 1.99 6.59 14.74
CA GLN A 210 2.80 5.66 15.54
C GLN A 210 3.95 5.03 14.73
N ASN A 211 3.70 4.64 13.48
CA ASN A 211 4.75 4.04 12.64
C ASN A 211 5.79 5.10 12.18
N CYS A 212 5.40 6.35 11.96
CA CYS A 212 6.33 7.42 11.66
C CYS A 212 7.18 7.83 12.86
N GLU A 213 6.60 7.91 14.06
CA GLU A 213 7.36 8.11 15.30
C GLU A 213 8.38 6.99 15.52
N LEU A 214 7.98 5.73 15.31
CA LEU A 214 8.88 4.59 15.38
C LEU A 214 9.98 4.65 14.30
N PHE A 215 9.65 5.07 13.08
CA PHE A 215 10.61 5.25 11.99
C PHE A 215 11.63 6.36 12.31
N GLU A 216 11.18 7.49 12.85
CA GLU A 216 12.04 8.62 13.26
C GLU A 216 13.00 8.21 14.38
N GLN A 217 12.54 7.40 15.34
CA GLN A 217 13.37 6.90 16.43
C GLN A 217 14.42 5.86 15.98
N LEU A 218 14.05 4.97 15.06
CA LEU A 218 14.88 3.82 14.69
C LEU A 218 15.75 4.04 13.45
N GLY A 219 15.33 4.93 12.55
CA GLY A 219 15.82 5.01 11.18
C GLY A 219 15.37 3.83 10.31
N GLU A 220 15.59 3.93 9.01
CA GLU A 220 15.01 3.02 8.01
C GLU A 220 15.34 1.54 8.27
N TYR A 221 16.62 1.18 8.43
CA TYR A 221 17.03 -0.22 8.55
C TYR A 221 16.43 -0.92 9.78
N LYS A 222 16.45 -0.26 10.95
CA LYS A 222 15.88 -0.84 12.18
C LYS A 222 14.35 -0.85 12.13
N PHE A 223 13.73 0.13 11.48
CA PHE A 223 12.28 0.10 11.21
C PHE A 223 11.89 -1.06 10.28
N GLN A 224 12.67 -1.35 9.24
CA GLN A 224 12.49 -2.54 8.41
C GLN A 224 12.56 -3.83 9.23
N ASN A 225 13.50 -3.92 10.19
CA ASN A 225 13.61 -5.09 11.07
C ASN A 225 12.40 -5.24 11.98
N ALA A 226 11.88 -4.13 12.54
CA ALA A 226 10.66 -4.15 13.34
C ALA A 226 9.44 -4.63 12.53
N LEU A 227 9.33 -4.17 11.28
CA LEU A 227 8.31 -4.65 10.34
C LEU A 227 8.51 -6.13 9.98
N LEU A 228 9.75 -6.56 9.76
CA LEU A 228 10.07 -7.95 9.44
C LEU A 228 9.65 -8.90 10.56
N VAL A 229 9.96 -8.56 11.81
CA VAL A 229 9.48 -9.34 12.96
C VAL A 229 7.95 -9.35 13.00
N ARG A 230 7.31 -8.18 12.83
CA ARG A 230 5.85 -8.04 12.86
C ARG A 230 5.17 -8.92 11.79
N TYR A 231 5.62 -8.85 10.54
CA TYR A 231 5.03 -9.62 9.43
C TYR A 231 5.39 -11.10 9.49
N THR A 232 6.60 -11.46 9.92
CA THR A 232 6.97 -12.87 10.11
C THR A 232 6.11 -13.53 11.18
N LYS A 233 5.78 -12.83 12.28
CA LYS A 233 4.85 -13.36 13.30
C LYS A 233 3.41 -13.50 12.77
N LYS A 234 2.96 -12.58 11.91
CA LYS A 234 1.61 -12.60 11.33
C LYS A 234 1.43 -13.71 10.31
N VAL A 235 2.42 -13.93 9.45
CA VAL A 235 2.33 -14.85 8.30
C VAL A 235 3.62 -15.67 8.13
N PRO A 236 4.00 -16.48 9.14
CA PRO A 236 5.29 -17.18 9.18
C PRO A 236 5.47 -18.22 8.07
N GLN A 237 4.40 -18.66 7.43
CA GLN A 237 4.43 -19.61 6.31
C GLN A 237 4.97 -18.97 5.01
N VAL A 238 4.91 -17.63 4.90
CA VAL A 238 5.43 -16.91 3.73
C VAL A 238 6.93 -17.11 3.61
N SER A 239 7.45 -17.25 2.38
CA SER A 239 8.88 -17.46 2.14
C SER A 239 9.72 -16.32 2.74
N THR A 240 10.90 -16.65 3.26
CA THR A 240 11.78 -15.65 3.89
C THR A 240 12.23 -14.56 2.92
N PRO A 241 12.60 -14.86 1.66
CA PRO A 241 12.89 -13.81 0.68
C PRO A 241 11.73 -12.84 0.48
N THR A 242 10.49 -13.33 0.39
CA THR A 242 9.29 -12.49 0.27
C THR A 242 9.06 -11.63 1.51
N LEU A 243 9.19 -12.19 2.71
CA LEU A 243 9.06 -11.43 3.97
C LEU A 243 10.09 -10.31 4.07
N VAL A 244 11.35 -10.58 3.71
CA VAL A 244 12.42 -9.58 3.69
C VAL A 244 12.11 -8.50 2.66
N GLU A 245 11.74 -8.87 1.43
CA GLU A 245 11.41 -7.91 0.37
C GLU A 245 10.25 -6.99 0.77
N VAL A 246 9.14 -7.57 1.22
CA VAL A 246 7.94 -6.83 1.66
C VAL A 246 8.30 -5.89 2.81
N SER A 247 8.99 -6.39 3.84
CA SER A 247 9.34 -5.58 5.02
C SER A 247 10.30 -4.44 4.69
N ARG A 248 11.25 -4.66 3.78
CA ARG A 248 12.13 -3.61 3.26
C ARG A 248 11.34 -2.54 2.50
N ASN A 249 10.41 -2.96 1.64
CA ASN A 249 9.59 -2.03 0.87
C ASN A 249 8.62 -1.25 1.77
N LEU A 250 8.04 -1.87 2.81
CA LEU A 250 7.28 -1.20 3.85
C LEU A 250 8.14 -0.18 4.61
N GLY A 251 9.39 -0.53 4.96
CA GLY A 251 10.28 0.41 5.64
C GLY A 251 10.63 1.64 4.81
N LYS A 252 10.76 1.49 3.48
CA LYS A 252 10.95 2.63 2.56
C LYS A 252 9.76 3.58 2.53
N VAL A 253 8.55 3.12 2.88
CA VAL A 253 7.38 4.00 3.01
C VAL A 253 7.63 5.04 4.10
N GLY A 254 8.29 4.65 5.20
CA GLY A 254 8.69 5.59 6.25
C GLY A 254 9.58 6.71 5.70
N SER A 255 10.62 6.35 4.94
CA SER A 255 11.55 7.31 4.32
C SER A 255 10.89 8.25 3.32
N LYS A 256 9.87 7.75 2.60
CA LYS A 256 9.13 8.53 1.60
C LYS A 256 8.05 9.42 2.21
N CYS A 257 7.33 8.94 3.20
CA CYS A 257 6.08 9.57 3.64
C CYS A 257 6.18 10.29 4.99
N CYS A 258 7.01 9.83 5.93
CA CYS A 258 7.01 10.43 7.29
C CYS A 258 7.60 11.84 7.32
N LYS A 259 8.40 12.21 6.32
CA LYS A 259 8.97 13.57 6.17
C LYS A 259 7.98 14.58 5.60
N HIS A 260 6.82 14.14 5.11
CA HIS A 260 5.80 15.06 4.63
C HIS A 260 5.05 15.73 5.79
N PRO A 261 4.42 16.90 5.54
CA PRO A 261 3.47 17.51 6.47
C PRO A 261 2.37 16.52 6.85
N GLU A 262 1.83 16.64 8.07
CA GLU A 262 0.90 15.66 8.64
C GLU A 262 -0.29 15.33 7.71
N ALA A 263 -0.91 16.35 7.11
CA ALA A 263 -2.01 16.20 6.16
C ALA A 263 -1.66 15.40 4.88
N LYS A 264 -0.38 15.30 4.50
CA LYS A 264 0.07 14.54 3.33
C LYS A 264 0.60 13.15 3.67
N ARG A 265 0.77 12.83 4.97
CA ARG A 265 1.32 11.53 5.40
C ARG A 265 0.37 10.39 5.10
N MET A 266 -0.93 10.57 5.35
CA MET A 266 -1.94 9.53 5.12
C MET A 266 -2.03 9.08 3.66
N PRO A 267 -2.33 9.98 2.70
CA PRO A 267 -2.45 9.59 1.31
C PRO A 267 -1.15 8.97 0.79
N CYS A 268 0.01 9.55 1.12
CA CYS A 268 1.30 8.98 0.75
C CYS A 268 1.48 7.54 1.27
N ALA A 269 1.28 7.33 2.58
CA ALA A 269 1.58 6.04 3.18
C ALA A 269 0.60 4.96 2.70
N GLU A 270 -0.71 5.22 2.70
CA GLU A 270 -1.69 4.21 2.29
C GLU A 270 -1.59 3.83 0.80
N ASP A 271 -1.22 4.77 -0.07
CA ASP A 271 -0.99 4.48 -1.49
C ASP A 271 0.19 3.51 -1.66
N TYR A 272 1.34 3.81 -1.02
CA TYR A 272 2.50 2.91 -1.06
C TYR A 272 2.25 1.57 -0.36
N LEU A 273 1.54 1.56 0.78
CA LEU A 273 1.15 0.34 1.48
C LEU A 273 0.29 -0.56 0.57
N SER A 274 -0.65 0.03 -0.17
CA SER A 274 -1.51 -0.71 -1.11
C SER A 274 -0.68 -1.39 -2.21
N VAL A 275 0.35 -0.72 -2.74
CA VAL A 275 1.28 -1.30 -3.72
C VAL A 275 2.08 -2.46 -3.13
N VAL A 276 2.65 -2.27 -1.93
CA VAL A 276 3.49 -3.31 -1.29
C VAL A 276 2.66 -4.53 -0.89
N LEU A 277 1.46 -4.34 -0.35
CA LEU A 277 0.56 -5.44 -0.01
C LEU A 277 0.01 -6.13 -1.26
N ASN A 278 -0.23 -5.40 -2.36
CA ASN A 278 -0.57 -6.01 -3.62
C ASN A 278 0.56 -6.91 -4.14
N GLN A 279 1.81 -6.46 -4.07
CA GLN A 279 2.96 -7.29 -4.45
C GLN A 279 3.02 -8.59 -3.63
N LEU A 280 2.79 -8.52 -2.31
CA LEU A 280 2.67 -9.73 -1.47
C LEU A 280 1.55 -10.65 -1.99
N CYS A 281 0.36 -10.11 -2.28
CA CYS A 281 -0.76 -10.89 -2.80
C CYS A 281 -0.45 -11.56 -4.15
N VAL A 282 0.23 -10.87 -5.07
CA VAL A 282 0.62 -11.41 -6.37
C VAL A 282 1.64 -12.53 -6.23
N LEU A 283 2.61 -12.40 -5.32
CA LEU A 283 3.56 -13.47 -5.02
C LEU A 283 2.86 -14.67 -4.37
N HIS A 284 1.93 -14.41 -3.45
CA HIS A 284 1.16 -15.44 -2.75
C HIS A 284 0.20 -16.19 -3.68
N GLU A 285 -0.41 -15.53 -4.67
CA GLU A 285 -1.29 -16.19 -5.65
C GLU A 285 -0.55 -17.26 -6.46
N LYS A 286 0.75 -17.06 -6.71
CA LYS A 286 1.59 -18.05 -7.41
C LYS A 286 1.94 -19.25 -6.53
N THR A 287 2.15 -19.02 -5.23
CA THR A 287 2.50 -20.05 -4.24
C THR A 287 1.73 -19.82 -2.94
N PRO A 288 0.46 -20.25 -2.86
CA PRO A 288 -0.36 -20.02 -1.68
C PRO A 288 0.13 -20.87 -0.51
N VAL A 289 0.48 -20.22 0.60
CA VAL A 289 1.06 -20.89 1.79
C VAL A 289 0.35 -20.56 3.12
N SER A 290 -0.67 -19.71 3.09
CA SER A 290 -1.35 -19.17 4.28
C SER A 290 -2.76 -18.70 3.94
N ASP A 291 -3.76 -19.32 4.56
CA ASP A 291 -5.16 -18.94 4.38
C ASP A 291 -5.46 -17.53 4.90
N ARG A 292 -4.69 -17.05 5.88
CA ARG A 292 -4.79 -15.70 6.43
C ARG A 292 -4.40 -14.66 5.38
N VAL A 293 -3.31 -14.91 4.63
CA VAL A 293 -2.89 -14.07 3.50
C VAL A 293 -3.93 -14.15 2.40
N THR A 294 -4.40 -15.36 2.05
CA THR A 294 -5.45 -15.56 1.04
C THR A 294 -6.67 -14.71 1.37
N LYS A 295 -7.20 -14.81 2.60
CA LYS A 295 -8.33 -14.01 3.07
C LYS A 295 -8.10 -12.51 2.86
N CYS A 296 -7.01 -11.94 3.40
CA CYS A 296 -6.76 -10.51 3.28
C CYS A 296 -6.52 -10.04 1.83
N CYS A 297 -6.01 -10.92 0.96
CA CYS A 297 -5.77 -10.60 -0.43
C CYS A 297 -7.04 -10.61 -1.29
N THR A 298 -8.01 -11.47 -0.98
CA THR A 298 -9.19 -11.74 -1.83
C THR A 298 -10.50 -11.19 -1.28
N GLU A 299 -10.63 -10.98 0.04
CA GLU A 299 -11.90 -10.59 0.66
C GLU A 299 -12.35 -9.18 0.24
N SER A 300 -11.44 -8.21 0.26
CA SER A 300 -11.74 -6.83 -0.15
C SER A 300 -10.47 -6.06 -0.50
N LEU A 301 -10.45 -5.43 -1.68
CA LEU A 301 -9.34 -4.59 -2.11
C LEU A 301 -9.14 -3.40 -1.15
N VAL A 302 -10.23 -2.75 -0.76
CA VAL A 302 -10.22 -1.52 0.04
C VAL A 302 -9.93 -1.79 1.52
N ASN A 303 -10.25 -2.99 2.01
CA ASN A 303 -9.95 -3.43 3.38
C ASN A 303 -8.66 -4.26 3.49
N ARG A 304 -7.89 -4.41 2.42
CA ARG A 304 -6.64 -5.19 2.42
C ARG A 304 -5.67 -4.69 3.50
N ARG A 305 -5.38 -3.38 3.53
CA ARG A 305 -4.46 -2.78 4.52
C ARG A 305 -4.97 -2.97 5.95
N PRO A 306 -6.21 -2.62 6.31
CA PRO A 306 -6.78 -2.94 7.62
C PRO A 306 -6.73 -4.43 7.98
N CYS A 307 -7.01 -5.33 7.03
CA CYS A 307 -6.97 -6.78 7.26
C CYS A 307 -5.57 -7.24 7.68
N PHE A 308 -4.53 -6.86 6.93
CA PHE A 308 -3.14 -7.19 7.28
C PHE A 308 -2.71 -6.52 8.61
N SER A 309 -3.16 -5.29 8.87
CA SER A 309 -2.92 -4.62 10.16
C SER A 309 -3.53 -5.39 11.33
N ALA A 310 -4.72 -5.96 11.16
CA ALA A 310 -5.46 -6.71 12.18
C ALA A 310 -4.96 -8.14 12.42
N LEU A 311 -4.14 -8.71 11.53
CA LEU A 311 -3.58 -10.06 11.75
C LEU A 311 -2.77 -10.11 13.05
N GLU A 312 -3.08 -11.04 13.94
CA GLU A 312 -2.23 -11.29 15.12
C GLU A 312 -1.16 -12.35 14.83
N VAL A 313 -0.37 -12.70 15.85
CA VAL A 313 0.59 -13.82 15.78
C VAL A 313 -0.15 -15.08 15.34
N ASP A 314 0.43 -15.85 14.41
CA ASP A 314 -0.15 -17.11 13.99
C ASP A 314 0.11 -18.22 15.02
N GLU A 315 -0.85 -18.45 15.91
CA GLU A 315 -0.78 -19.53 16.90
C GLU A 315 -0.95 -20.93 16.28
N THR A 316 -1.39 -21.04 15.02
CA THR A 316 -1.51 -22.33 14.31
C THR A 316 -0.21 -22.74 13.63
N TYR A 317 0.76 -21.83 13.56
CA TYR A 317 2.05 -22.10 12.93
C TYR A 317 2.89 -23.04 13.81
N VAL A 318 3.29 -24.16 13.23
CA VAL A 318 4.28 -25.05 13.81
C VAL A 318 5.67 -24.47 13.52
N PRO A 319 6.46 -24.09 14.55
CA PRO A 319 7.77 -23.51 14.35
C PRO A 319 8.67 -24.44 13.53
N LYS A 320 9.40 -23.85 12.57
CA LYS A 320 10.40 -24.58 11.80
C LYS A 320 11.47 -25.11 12.75
N GLU A 321 11.95 -26.34 12.53
CA GLU A 321 13.08 -26.88 13.30
C GLU A 321 14.32 -25.98 13.18
N PHE A 322 15.14 -25.95 14.25
CA PHE A 322 16.36 -25.17 14.23
C PHE A 322 17.32 -25.77 13.21
N ASN A 323 17.71 -25.01 12.19
CA ASN A 323 18.75 -25.41 11.25
C ASN A 323 19.98 -24.53 11.47
N ALA A 324 21.06 -25.14 11.97
CA ALA A 324 22.34 -24.47 12.21
C ALA A 324 22.95 -23.86 10.93
N GLU A 325 22.71 -24.45 9.75
CA GLU A 325 23.20 -23.92 8.47
C GLU A 325 22.56 -22.57 8.14
N THR A 326 21.34 -22.31 8.60
CA THR A 326 20.66 -21.02 8.40
C THR A 326 21.33 -19.88 9.17
N PHE A 327 22.12 -20.22 10.19
CA PHE A 327 22.91 -19.30 11.01
C PHE A 327 24.41 -19.47 10.78
N THR A 328 24.81 -20.28 9.80
CA THR A 328 26.21 -20.47 9.41
C THR A 328 26.53 -19.51 8.27
N PHE A 329 27.53 -18.66 8.49
CA PHE A 329 27.98 -17.67 7.51
C PHE A 329 29.41 -17.98 7.13
N HIS A 330 29.78 -17.62 5.91
CA HIS A 330 31.12 -17.83 5.37
C HIS A 330 31.83 -16.48 5.15
N ALA A 331 33.12 -16.52 4.83
CA ALA A 331 33.91 -15.33 4.57
C ALA A 331 33.39 -14.48 3.40
N ASP A 332 32.53 -15.04 2.53
CA ASP A 332 31.87 -14.34 1.43
C ASP A 332 31.04 -13.13 1.90
N ILE A 333 30.44 -13.18 3.10
CA ILE A 333 29.69 -12.05 3.65
C ILE A 333 30.56 -10.80 3.84
N CYS A 334 31.88 -10.96 3.98
CA CYS A 334 32.82 -9.88 4.22
C CYS A 334 33.21 -9.10 2.96
N THR A 335 32.85 -9.57 1.77
CA THR A 335 33.06 -8.85 0.50
C THR A 335 31.75 -8.28 -0.07
N LEU A 336 30.60 -8.67 0.49
CA LEU A 336 29.30 -8.15 0.09
C LEU A 336 29.17 -6.64 0.33
N SER A 337 28.36 -5.99 -0.51
CA SER A 337 27.94 -4.61 -0.29
C SER A 337 27.13 -4.48 1.01
N GLU A 338 27.10 -3.28 1.59
CA GLU A 338 26.34 -3.03 2.83
C GLU A 338 24.86 -3.45 2.69
N LYS A 339 24.26 -3.21 1.52
CA LYS A 339 22.87 -3.60 1.23
C LYS A 339 22.67 -5.12 1.27
N GLU A 340 23.60 -5.88 0.68
CA GLU A 340 23.52 -7.35 0.67
C GLU A 340 23.76 -7.93 2.07
N ARG A 341 24.69 -7.35 2.85
CA ARG A 341 24.88 -7.72 4.26
C ARG A 341 23.63 -7.49 5.10
N GLN A 342 22.96 -6.35 4.89
CA GLN A 342 21.69 -6.05 5.55
C GLN A 342 20.60 -7.06 5.19
N ILE A 343 20.52 -7.48 3.93
CA ILE A 343 19.57 -8.52 3.49
C ILE A 343 19.89 -9.85 4.17
N LYS A 344 21.17 -10.26 4.23
CA LYS A 344 21.58 -11.49 4.94
C LYS A 344 21.21 -11.45 6.42
N LYS A 345 21.46 -10.33 7.11
CA LYS A 345 21.04 -10.09 8.51
C LYS A 345 19.52 -10.19 8.68
N GLN A 346 18.75 -9.60 7.76
CA GLN A 346 17.29 -9.66 7.78
C GLN A 346 16.77 -11.08 7.52
N THR A 347 17.38 -11.83 6.59
CA THR A 347 17.07 -13.25 6.37
C THR A 347 17.26 -14.06 7.64
N ALA A 348 18.38 -13.88 8.34
CA ALA A 348 18.65 -14.54 9.61
C ALA A 348 17.59 -14.20 10.67
N LEU A 349 17.23 -12.91 10.79
CA LEU A 349 16.20 -12.45 11.71
C LEU A 349 14.82 -13.08 11.43
N ALA A 350 14.43 -13.17 10.16
CA ALA A 350 13.17 -13.80 9.79
C ALA A 350 13.15 -15.30 10.10
N GLU A 351 14.24 -16.01 9.81
CA GLU A 351 14.38 -17.44 10.16
C GLU A 351 14.38 -17.66 11.67
N LEU A 352 15.00 -16.76 12.44
CA LEU A 352 14.96 -16.78 13.90
C LEU A 352 13.53 -16.65 14.43
N VAL A 353 12.74 -15.74 13.87
CA VAL A 353 11.33 -15.57 14.26
C VAL A 353 10.49 -16.76 13.81
N LYS A 354 10.78 -17.39 12.67
CA LYS A 354 10.12 -18.65 12.26
C LYS A 354 10.46 -19.82 13.18
N HIS A 355 11.68 -19.84 13.71
CA HIS A 355 12.07 -20.86 14.68
C HIS A 355 11.48 -20.60 16.07
N LYS A 356 11.42 -19.34 16.49
CA LYS A 356 10.87 -18.92 17.79
C LYS A 356 9.88 -17.75 17.63
N PRO A 357 8.62 -18.01 17.19
CA PRO A 357 7.63 -16.94 16.96
C PRO A 357 7.30 -16.12 18.21
N LYS A 358 7.43 -16.75 19.39
CA LYS A 358 7.17 -16.16 20.71
C LYS A 358 8.38 -15.43 21.32
N ALA A 359 9.51 -15.34 20.60
CA ALA A 359 10.67 -14.58 21.07
C ALA A 359 10.29 -13.11 21.34
N THR A 360 10.76 -12.58 22.47
CA THR A 360 10.55 -11.17 22.83
C THR A 360 11.43 -10.26 21.99
N LYS A 361 11.14 -8.94 22.00
CA LYS A 361 11.96 -7.97 21.27
C LYS A 361 13.38 -7.93 21.82
N GLU A 362 13.52 -8.11 23.13
CA GLU A 362 14.79 -8.10 23.86
C GLU A 362 15.62 -9.33 23.49
N GLN A 363 15.02 -10.52 23.46
CA GLN A 363 15.69 -11.74 23.01
C GLN A 363 16.17 -11.63 21.56
N LEU A 364 15.29 -11.17 20.66
CA LEU A 364 15.65 -10.97 19.24
C LEU A 364 16.77 -9.93 19.10
N LYS A 365 16.74 -8.87 19.89
CA LYS A 365 17.79 -7.85 19.89
C LYS A 365 19.13 -8.43 20.34
N THR A 366 19.17 -9.14 21.47
CA THR A 366 20.40 -9.79 21.97
C THR A 366 21.01 -10.69 20.92
N VAL A 367 20.23 -11.60 20.33
CA VAL A 367 20.74 -12.53 19.30
C VAL A 367 21.26 -11.78 18.07
N MET A 368 20.58 -10.71 17.64
CA MET A 368 21.02 -9.95 16.47
C MET A 368 22.24 -9.05 16.75
N ASP A 369 22.40 -8.56 17.97
CA ASP A 369 23.58 -7.80 18.40
C ASP A 369 24.82 -8.72 18.48
N ASP A 370 24.67 -9.92 19.06
CA ASP A 370 25.70 -10.97 19.08
C ASP A 370 26.07 -11.41 17.65
N PHE A 371 25.06 -11.55 16.78
CA PHE A 371 25.26 -11.85 15.37
C PHE A 371 26.08 -10.78 14.65
N ALA A 372 25.76 -9.49 14.88
CA ALA A 372 26.49 -8.39 14.27
C ALA A 372 27.94 -8.34 14.76
N ALA A 373 28.17 -8.54 16.05
CA ALA A 373 29.52 -8.57 16.65
C ALA A 373 30.35 -9.75 16.11
N PHE A 374 29.74 -10.94 15.96
CA PHE A 374 30.37 -12.10 15.34
C PHE A 374 30.85 -11.81 13.91
N VAL A 375 29.97 -11.27 13.06
CA VAL A 375 30.32 -10.94 11.67
C VAL A 375 31.43 -9.89 11.62
N GLU A 376 31.35 -8.85 12.46
CA GLU A 376 32.38 -7.82 12.51
C GLU A 376 33.74 -8.37 12.95
N LYS A 377 33.76 -9.19 14.00
CA LYS A 377 34.96 -9.86 14.51
C LYS A 377 35.60 -10.73 13.43
N CYS A 378 34.83 -11.62 12.80
CA CYS A 378 35.38 -12.55 11.81
C CYS A 378 35.74 -11.90 10.47
N CYS A 379 35.08 -10.80 10.07
CA CYS A 379 35.53 -10.05 8.89
C CYS A 379 36.85 -9.29 9.10
N LYS A 380 37.26 -9.05 10.37
CA LYS A 380 38.55 -8.44 10.73
C LYS A 380 39.66 -9.46 11.02
N ALA A 381 39.35 -10.76 11.01
CA ALA A 381 40.32 -11.81 11.26
C ALA A 381 41.25 -12.02 10.04
N ASP A 382 42.48 -12.48 10.33
CA ASP A 382 43.47 -12.84 9.30
C ASP A 382 42.96 -14.04 8.48
N ASP A 383 42.55 -15.10 9.16
CA ASP A 383 41.82 -16.23 8.58
C ASP A 383 40.32 -16.12 8.89
N LYS A 384 39.59 -15.54 7.94
CA LYS A 384 38.16 -15.28 8.06
C LYS A 384 37.37 -16.58 8.13
N GLU A 385 37.64 -17.54 7.25
CA GLU A 385 36.83 -18.75 7.12
C GLU A 385 36.95 -19.63 8.37
N THR A 386 38.16 -19.76 8.92
CA THR A 386 38.38 -20.46 10.19
C THR A 386 37.66 -19.74 11.34
N CYS A 387 37.70 -18.41 11.40
CA CYS A 387 36.94 -17.65 12.41
C CYS A 387 35.44 -17.92 12.31
N PHE A 388 34.86 -17.85 11.11
CA PHE A 388 33.43 -18.11 10.90
C PHE A 388 33.04 -19.53 11.32
N ALA A 389 33.87 -20.54 11.03
CA ALA A 389 33.62 -21.93 11.40
C ALA A 389 33.66 -22.19 12.92
N GLU A 390 34.59 -21.56 13.65
CA GLU A 390 34.75 -21.74 15.09
C GLU A 390 33.77 -20.90 15.91
N GLU A 391 33.71 -19.59 15.63
CA GLU A 391 32.88 -18.64 16.36
C GLU A 391 31.39 -18.81 15.98
N GLY A 392 31.08 -19.31 14.79
CA GLY A 392 29.71 -19.60 14.37
C GLY A 392 29.03 -20.64 15.25
N LYS A 393 29.76 -21.69 15.67
CA LYS A 393 29.24 -22.70 16.62
C LYS A 393 28.91 -22.09 17.98
N LYS A 394 29.76 -21.17 18.46
CA LYS A 394 29.54 -20.46 19.73
C LYS A 394 28.31 -19.55 19.64
N LEU A 395 28.15 -18.85 18.52
CA LEU A 395 26.99 -18.00 18.28
C LEU A 395 25.68 -18.78 18.24
N VAL A 396 25.66 -19.95 17.58
CA VAL A 396 24.50 -20.84 17.55
C VAL A 396 24.10 -21.26 18.97
N ALA A 397 25.06 -21.71 19.77
CA ALA A 397 24.81 -22.10 21.16
C ALA A 397 24.31 -20.93 22.03
N ALA A 398 24.92 -19.75 21.91
CA ALA A 398 24.49 -18.55 22.61
C ALA A 398 23.06 -18.12 22.20
N SER A 399 22.74 -18.22 20.91
CA SER A 399 21.41 -17.90 20.38
C SER A 399 20.34 -18.85 20.91
N GLN A 400 20.63 -20.15 20.98
CA GLN A 400 19.74 -21.15 21.57
C GLN A 400 19.49 -20.85 23.05
N ALA A 401 20.55 -20.57 23.81
CA ALA A 401 20.44 -20.20 25.22
C ALA A 401 19.60 -18.93 25.43
N ALA A 402 19.83 -17.88 24.64
CA ALA A 402 19.08 -16.62 24.72
C ALA A 402 17.59 -16.80 24.39
N LEU A 403 17.25 -17.77 23.54
CA LEU A 403 15.88 -18.09 23.16
C LEU A 403 15.21 -19.16 24.05
N GLY A 404 15.93 -19.70 25.03
CA GLY A 404 15.47 -20.79 25.89
C GLY A 404 15.12 -22.04 25.08
N LEU A 405 16.07 -22.51 24.26
CA LEU A 405 15.99 -23.71 23.46
C LEU A 405 16.92 -24.81 24.00
#